data_AF-A0A368XTK9-F1
#
_entry.id   AF-A0A368XTK9-F1
#
_cell.length_a   1.000
_cell.length_b   1.000
_cell.length_c   1.000
_cell.angle_alpha   90.00
_cell.angle_beta   90.00
_cell.angle_gamma   90.00
#
_symmetry.space_group_name_H-M   'P 1'
#
loop_
_entity.id
_entity.type
_entity.pdbx_description
1 polymer ?
#
loop_
_entity_poly.entity_id
_entity_poly.type
_entity_poly.pdbx_seq_one_letter_code
_entity_poly.pdbx_strand_id
1 'polypeptide(L)'
;MSRQQQLTQLASQVLRAARAQDWQAVQQADSALARELPQLAALGPWSGAELEALERLGTAHAMARGLCHEASEALEQQIAQLREGRDGWLAYALQDGASPLEARP
;
A
#
# COMPACT_ATOMS: atom_id res chain seq x y z
N MET A 1 13.42 18.28 -20.21
CA MET A 1 12.30 17.34 -20.46
C MET A 1 11.03 18.13 -20.69
N SER A 2 10.14 17.65 -21.54
CA SER A 2 8.81 18.25 -21.69
C SER A 2 7.89 17.90 -20.51
N ARG A 3 6.86 18.72 -20.27
CA ARG A 3 5.85 18.48 -19.23
C ARG A 3 5.18 17.11 -19.38
N GLN A 4 4.86 16.73 -20.62
CA GLN A 4 4.34 15.40 -20.97
C GLN A 4 5.29 14.26 -20.56
N GLN A 5 6.60 14.42 -20.81
CA GLN A 5 7.61 13.42 -20.41
C GLN A 5 7.68 13.29 -18.88
N GLN A 6 7.60 14.41 -18.16
CA GLN A 6 7.60 14.41 -16.69
C GLN A 6 6.38 13.68 -16.13
N LEU A 7 5.17 13.97 -16.64
CA LEU A 7 3.94 13.27 -16.25
C LEU A 7 4.02 11.76 -16.50
N THR A 8 4.53 11.37 -17.67
CA THR A 8 4.70 9.96 -18.05
C THR A 8 5.71 9.26 -17.16
N GLN A 9 6.81 9.93 -16.81
CA GLN A 9 7.82 9.41 -15.90
C GLN A 9 7.25 9.20 -14.50
N LEU A 10 6.54 10.20 -13.96
CA LEU A 10 5.87 10.12 -12.66
C LEU A 10 4.86 8.96 -12.60
N ALA A 11 4.05 8.78 -13.66
CA ALA A 11 3.12 7.66 -13.76
C ALA A 11 3.85 6.30 -13.72
N SER A 12 4.96 6.20 -14.46
CA SER A 12 5.75 4.97 -14.49
C SER A 12 6.42 4.64 -13.15
N GLN A 13 6.84 5.66 -12.40
CA GLN A 13 7.49 5.49 -11.10
C GLN A 13 6.49 4.96 -10.06
N VAL A 14 5.32 5.58 -9.96
CA VAL A 14 4.25 5.14 -9.04
C VAL A 14 3.84 3.70 -9.33
N LEU A 15 3.54 3.38 -10.59
CA LEU A 15 3.08 2.04 -10.96
C LEU A 15 4.17 0.99 -10.74
N ARG A 16 5.44 1.30 -11.01
CA ARG A 16 6.56 0.38 -10.78
C ARG A 16 6.76 0.11 -9.30
N ALA A 17 6.76 1.14 -8.46
CA ALA A 17 6.91 1.00 -7.02
C ALA A 17 5.77 0.15 -6.43
N ALA A 18 4.53 0.43 -6.84
CA ALA A 18 3.37 -0.31 -6.36
C ALA A 18 3.40 -1.78 -6.79
N ARG A 19 3.77 -2.08 -8.04
CA ARG A 19 3.92 -3.47 -8.54
C ARG A 19 5.06 -4.23 -7.87
N ALA A 20 6.13 -3.53 -7.51
CA ALA A 20 7.24 -4.10 -6.76
C ALA A 20 6.91 -4.29 -5.26
N GLN A 21 5.73 -3.84 -4.81
CA GLN A 21 5.33 -3.80 -3.40
C GLN A 21 6.34 -3.04 -2.51
N ASP A 22 7.09 -2.11 -3.12
CA ASP A 22 8.01 -1.24 -2.40
C ASP A 22 7.22 -0.05 -1.86
N TRP A 23 6.60 -0.23 -0.69
CA TRP A 23 5.71 0.75 -0.08
C TRP A 23 6.41 2.06 0.25
N GLN A 24 7.72 2.02 0.55
CA GLN A 24 8.51 3.22 0.78
C GLN A 24 8.72 3.98 -0.53
N ALA A 25 9.03 3.29 -1.63
CA ALA A 25 9.10 3.92 -2.95
C ALA A 25 7.73 4.45 -3.42
N VAL A 26 6.62 3.78 -3.08
CA VAL A 26 5.27 4.29 -3.36
C VAL A 26 5.03 5.61 -2.64
N GLN A 27 5.37 5.70 -1.35
CA GLN A 27 5.23 6.94 -0.57
C GLN A 27 6.10 8.08 -1.14
N GLN A 28 7.33 7.78 -1.54
CA GLN A 28 8.22 8.76 -2.16
C GLN A 28 7.67 9.27 -3.49
N ALA A 29 7.18 8.37 -4.34
CA ALA A 29 6.59 8.71 -5.62
C ALA A 29 5.30 9.54 -5.44
N ASP A 30 4.45 9.20 -4.48
CA ASP A 30 3.24 9.96 -4.15
C ASP A 30 3.57 11.37 -3.62
N SER A 31 4.56 11.49 -2.75
CA SER A 31 5.04 12.78 -2.25
C SER A 31 5.61 13.65 -3.38
N ALA A 32 6.32 13.03 -4.34
CA ALA A 32 6.81 13.72 -5.53
C ALA A 32 5.64 14.21 -6.41
N LEU A 33 4.59 13.40 -6.61
CA LEU A 33 3.38 13.84 -7.31
C LEU A 33 2.74 15.06 -6.65
N ALA A 34 2.51 15.01 -5.34
CA ALA A 34 1.89 16.10 -4.60
C ALA A 34 2.67 17.41 -4.71
N ARG A 35 4.01 17.32 -4.77
CA ARG A 35 4.89 18.48 -4.92
C ARG A 35 4.97 19.00 -6.34
N GLU A 36 5.11 18.12 -7.33
CA GLU A 36 5.47 18.47 -8.71
C GLU A 36 4.24 18.79 -9.56
N LEU A 37 3.12 18.10 -9.38
CA LEU A 37 1.91 18.29 -10.19
C LEU A 37 1.37 19.74 -10.15
N PRO A 38 1.30 20.43 -8.98
CA PRO A 38 0.89 21.83 -8.94
C PRO A 38 1.86 22.77 -9.67
N GLN A 39 3.16 22.48 -9.62
CA GLN A 39 4.17 23.26 -10.32
C GLN A 39 4.03 23.12 -11.83
N LEU A 40 3.74 21.89 -12.30
CA LEU A 40 3.48 21.63 -13.72
C LEU A 40 2.17 22.29 -14.18
N ALA A 41 1.15 22.34 -13.33
CA ALA A 41 -0.10 23.04 -13.61
C ALA A 41 0.08 24.57 -13.71
N ALA A 42 1.01 25.15 -12.95
CA ALA A 42 1.27 26.59 -12.94
C ALA A 42 1.93 27.11 -14.24
N LEU A 43 2.50 26.23 -15.06
CA LEU A 43 3.16 26.58 -16.31
C LEU A 43 2.18 26.95 -17.46
N GLY A 44 0.88 27.08 -17.17
CA GLY A 44 -0.15 27.46 -18.13
C GLY A 44 -1.04 26.29 -18.56
N PRO A 45 -2.00 26.56 -19.47
CA PRO A 45 -3.04 25.59 -19.83
C PRO A 45 -2.45 24.30 -20.41
N TRP A 46 -3.12 23.19 -20.12
CA TRP A 46 -2.75 21.87 -20.61
C TRP A 46 -3.12 21.72 -22.09
N SER A 47 -2.19 21.21 -22.88
CA SER A 47 -2.44 20.72 -24.24
C SER A 47 -3.11 19.34 -24.21
N GLY A 48 -3.71 18.92 -25.33
CA GLY A 48 -4.36 17.60 -25.44
C GLY A 48 -3.41 16.44 -25.09
N ALA A 49 -2.17 16.47 -25.57
CA ALA A 49 -1.17 15.44 -25.26
C ALA A 49 -0.78 15.41 -23.78
N GLU A 50 -0.80 16.55 -23.09
CA GLU A 50 -0.55 16.62 -21.65
C GLU A 50 -1.76 16.16 -20.83
N LEU A 51 -2.98 16.45 -21.29
CA LEU A 51 -4.20 15.90 -20.69
C LEU A 51 -4.23 14.37 -20.76
N GLU A 52 -3.90 13.77 -21.91
CA GLU A 52 -3.76 12.32 -22.02
C GLU A 52 -2.67 11.76 -21.09
N ALA A 53 -1.56 12.50 -20.89
CA ALA A 53 -0.53 12.11 -19.93
C ALA A 53 -1.01 12.22 -18.48
N LEU A 54 -1.81 13.23 -18.15
CA LEU A 54 -2.47 13.38 -16.85
C LEU A 54 -3.48 12.26 -16.58
N GLU A 55 -4.29 11.89 -17.57
CA GLU A 55 -5.23 10.77 -17.44
C GLU A 55 -4.49 9.46 -17.16
N ARG A 56 -3.44 9.16 -17.93
CA ARG A 56 -2.58 8.00 -17.68
C ARG A 56 -1.96 8.01 -16.28
N LEU A 57 -1.53 9.17 -15.80
CA LEU A 57 -1.02 9.33 -14.45
C LEU A 57 -2.11 9.06 -13.40
N GLY A 58 -3.33 9.58 -13.59
CA GLY A 58 -4.48 9.32 -12.74
C GLY A 58 -4.84 7.83 -12.67
N THR A 59 -4.85 7.13 -13.81
CA THR A 59 -5.05 5.69 -13.86
C THR A 59 -3.95 4.93 -13.12
N ALA A 60 -2.68 5.28 -13.34
CA ALA A 60 -1.55 4.65 -12.65
C ALA A 60 -1.62 4.82 -11.12
N HIS A 61 -2.00 6.02 -10.66
CA HIS A 61 -2.20 6.29 -9.24
C HIS A 61 -3.39 5.52 -8.65
N ALA A 62 -4.53 5.44 -9.37
CA ALA A 62 -5.67 4.64 -8.95
C ALA A 62 -5.33 3.15 -8.83
N MET A 63 -4.55 2.60 -9.78
CA MET A 63 -4.06 1.22 -9.70
C MET A 63 -3.14 1.01 -8.49
N ALA A 64 -2.20 1.94 -8.24
CA ALA A 64 -1.33 1.87 -7.09
C ALA A 64 -2.11 1.87 -5.76
N ARG A 65 -3.16 2.70 -5.66
CA ARG A 65 -4.07 2.70 -4.50
C ARG A 65 -4.77 1.35 -4.32
N GLY A 66 -5.22 0.71 -5.41
CA GLY A 66 -5.80 -0.63 -5.35
C GLY A 66 -4.81 -1.67 -4.79
N LEU A 67 -3.58 -1.68 -5.30
CA LEU A 67 -2.53 -2.57 -4.81
C LEU A 67 -2.19 -2.35 -3.33
N CYS A 68 -2.13 -1.08 -2.89
CA CYS A 68 -1.92 -0.77 -1.47
C CYS A 68 -3.08 -1.28 -0.60
N HIS A 69 -4.32 -1.17 -1.09
CA HIS A 69 -5.49 -1.65 -0.36
C HIS A 69 -5.48 -3.17 -0.22
N GLU A 70 -5.26 -3.90 -1.31
CA GLU A 70 -5.13 -5.36 -1.30
C GLU A 70 -4.02 -5.84 -0.35
N ALA A 71 -2.87 -5.16 -0.36
CA ALA A 71 -1.77 -5.47 0.56
C ALA A 71 -2.14 -5.22 2.03
N SER A 72 -2.93 -4.18 2.30
CA SER A 72 -3.41 -3.87 3.65
C SER A 72 -4.39 -4.93 4.14
N GLU A 73 -5.35 -5.34 3.30
CA GLU A 73 -6.30 -6.42 3.62
C GLU A 73 -5.58 -7.75 3.88
N ALA A 74 -4.58 -8.09 3.06
CA ALA A 74 -3.78 -9.30 3.26
C ALA A 74 -3.02 -9.28 4.59
N LEU A 75 -2.45 -8.13 4.97
CA LEU A 75 -1.76 -7.96 6.25
C LEU A 75 -2.73 -8.08 7.43
N GLU A 76 -3.91 -7.47 7.34
CA GLU A 76 -4.94 -7.57 8.38
C GLU A 76 -5.38 -9.03 8.61
N GLN A 77 -5.58 -9.79 7.54
CA GLN A 77 -5.90 -11.22 7.62
C GLN A 77 -4.77 -12.02 8.28
N GLN A 78 -3.52 -11.75 7.94
CA GLN A 78 -2.37 -12.41 8.57
C GLN A 78 -2.28 -12.10 10.08
N ILE A 79 -2.50 -10.84 10.46
CA ILE A 79 -2.51 -10.43 11.87
C ILE A 79 -3.64 -11.12 12.63
N ALA A 80 -4.84 -11.26 12.02
CA ALA A 80 -5.96 -11.97 12.63
C ALA A 80 -5.62 -13.45 12.89
N GLN A 81 -5.06 -14.14 11.88
CA GLN A 81 -4.64 -15.54 12.01
C GLN A 81 -3.59 -15.74 13.12
N LEU A 82 -2.61 -14.83 13.23
CA LEU A 82 -1.61 -14.89 14.30
C LEU A 82 -2.21 -14.70 15.69
N ARG A 83 -3.23 -13.84 15.82
CA ARG A 83 -3.95 -13.63 17.10
C ARG A 83 -4.75 -14.87 17.49
N GLU A 84 -5.49 -15.45 16.55
CA GLU A 84 -6.26 -16.69 16.78
C GLU A 84 -5.34 -17.85 17.18
N GLY A 85 -4.21 -18.00 16.48
CA GLY A 85 -3.19 -18.98 16.84
C GLY A 85 -2.69 -18.77 18.27
N ARG A 86 -2.27 -17.54 18.62
CA ARG A 86 -1.82 -17.24 19.98
C ARG A 86 -2.87 -17.57 21.04
N ASP A 87 -4.11 -17.19 20.80
CA ASP A 87 -5.20 -17.39 21.77
C ASP A 87 -5.51 -18.89 21.94
N GLY A 88 -5.41 -19.69 20.85
CA GLY A 88 -5.51 -21.15 20.93
C GLY A 88 -4.38 -21.79 21.74
N TRP A 89 -3.13 -21.36 21.54
CA TRP A 89 -1.98 -21.89 22.31
C TRP A 89 -2.08 -21.52 23.79
N LEU A 90 -2.57 -20.31 24.12
CA LEU A 90 -2.83 -19.89 25.49
C LEU A 90 -3.93 -20.74 26.14
N ALA A 91 -5.00 -21.07 25.42
CA ALA A 91 -6.05 -21.95 25.92
C ALA A 91 -5.51 -23.34 26.28
N TYR A 92 -4.67 -23.93 25.42
CA TYR A 92 -4.00 -25.20 25.74
C TYR A 92 -3.06 -25.10 26.94
N ALA A 93 -2.24 -24.04 27.02
CA ALA A 93 -1.31 -23.85 28.14
C ALA A 93 -2.04 -23.66 29.50
N LEU A 94 -3.18 -22.96 29.51
CA LEU A 94 -4.01 -22.80 30.70
C LEU A 94 -4.69 -24.11 31.11
N GLN A 95 -5.04 -24.96 30.14
CA GLN A 95 -5.64 -26.27 30.41
C GLN A 95 -4.62 -27.29 30.94
N ASP A 96 -3.38 -27.26 30.44
CA ASP A 96 -2.28 -28.10 30.96
C ASP A 96 -1.82 -27.68 32.37
N GLY A 97 -1.86 -26.37 32.68
CA GLY A 97 -1.58 -25.83 34.01
C GLY A 97 -2.66 -26.14 35.07
N ALA A 98 -3.84 -26.60 34.64
CA ALA A 98 -4.97 -26.94 35.49
C ALA A 98 -5.10 -28.46 35.73
N SER A 99 -3.99 -29.21 35.74
CA SER A 99 -3.98 -30.59 36.23
C SER A 99 -4.14 -30.62 37.76
N PRO A 100 -5.27 -31.08 38.33
CA PRO A 100 -5.42 -31.22 39.77
C PRO A 100 -4.76 -32.53 40.20
N LEU A 101 -3.54 -32.44 40.72
CA LEU A 101 -2.85 -33.56 41.37
C LEU A 101 -3.30 -33.80 42.82
N GLU A 102 -4.28 -33.09 43.37
CA GLU A 102 -4.62 -33.20 44.78
C GLU A 102 -6.12 -33.43 45.01
N ALA A 103 -6.52 -34.70 45.05
CA ALA A 103 -7.59 -35.22 45.91
C ALA A 103 -7.62 -36.76 45.86
N ARG A 104 -6.63 -37.41 46.48
CA ARG A 104 -6.84 -38.71 47.16
C ARG A 104 -6.81 -38.42 48.65
N PRO A 105 -7.84 -38.86 49.38
CA PRO A 105 -7.70 -40.11 50.13
C PRO A 105 -8.72 -41.16 49.75
#